data_AF-A0A2L1UDV1-F1
#
_entry.id   AF-A0A2L1UDV1-F1
#
_cell.length_a   1.000
_cell.length_b   1.000
_cell.length_c   1.000
_cell.angle_alpha   90.00
_cell.angle_beta   90.00
_cell.angle_gamma   90.00
#
_symmetry.space_group_name_H-M   'P 1'
#
loop_
_entity.id
_entity.type
_entity.pdbx_description
1 polymer ?
#
loop_
_entity_poly.entity_id
_entity_poly.type
_entity_poly.pdbx_seq_one_letter_code
_entity_poly.pdbx_strand_id
1 'polypeptide(L)' 'MPELDRFDYDGSEPDVVATCASCDGEVYEGDDVVLTTEGDIVHEECFAAFARDTYRSVSGTIDANGRII' A
#
# COMPACT_ATOMS: atom_id res chain seq x y z
N MET A 1 19.26 -19.74 -39.10
CA MET A 1 17.93 -19.26 -38.68
C MET A 1 18.06 -18.90 -37.21
N PRO A 2 17.68 -17.70 -36.75
CA PRO A 2 17.81 -17.34 -35.34
C PRO A 2 16.66 -17.98 -34.56
N GLU A 3 16.99 -18.77 -33.54
CA GLU A 3 16.03 -19.32 -32.58
C GLU A 3 15.94 -18.32 -31.43
N LEU A 4 15.02 -17.35 -31.58
CA LEU A 4 14.66 -16.43 -30.50
C LEU A 4 13.69 -17.12 -29.54
N ASP A 5 13.96 -16.90 -28.25
CA ASP A 5 13.02 -16.89 -27.14
C ASP A 5 12.27 -18.19 -26.80
N ARG A 6 12.94 -19.02 -26.00
CA ARG A 6 12.27 -19.71 -24.89
C ARG A 6 12.90 -19.27 -23.58
N PHE A 7 12.56 -18.06 -23.15
CA PHE A 7 12.44 -17.81 -21.72
C PHE A 7 11.25 -18.65 -21.26
N ASP A 8 11.53 -19.79 -20.64
CA ASP A 8 10.59 -20.46 -19.74
C ASP A 8 10.27 -19.45 -18.62
N TYR A 9 9.26 -18.62 -18.85
CA TYR A 9 8.63 -17.82 -17.81
C TYR A 9 7.81 -18.80 -16.98
N ASP A 10 8.43 -19.38 -15.95
CA ASP A 10 7.72 -20.12 -14.92
C ASP A 10 6.77 -19.12 -14.24
N GLY A 11 5.52 -19.08 -14.70
CA GLY A 11 4.49 -18.10 -14.35
C GLY A 11 4.02 -18.21 -12.90
N SER A 12 4.95 -18.09 -11.96
CA SER A 12 4.73 -18.14 -10.52
C SER A 12 5.21 -16.86 -9.82
N GLU A 13 5.53 -15.81 -10.57
CA GLU A 13 5.67 -14.47 -10.00
C GLU A 13 4.27 -13.90 -9.82
N PRO A 14 3.85 -13.54 -8.60
CA PRO A 14 2.49 -13.08 -8.37
C PRO A 14 2.25 -11.81 -9.17
N ASP A 15 1.10 -11.71 -9.84
CA ASP A 15 0.79 -10.57 -10.68
C ASP A 15 0.70 -9.29 -9.84
N VAL A 16 1.36 -8.21 -10.28
CA VAL A 16 1.22 -6.90 -9.65
C VAL A 16 -0.16 -6.36 -9.98
N VAL A 17 -1.01 -6.24 -8.95
CA VAL A 17 -2.42 -5.80 -9.09
C VAL A 17 -2.61 -4.33 -8.75
N ALA A 18 -1.72 -3.75 -7.94
CA ALA A 18 -1.80 -2.36 -7.52
C ALA A 18 -0.43 -1.81 -7.07
N THR A 19 -0.42 -0.53 -6.70
CA THR A 19 0.72 0.14 -6.08
C THR A 19 0.26 0.71 -4.75
N CYS A 20 1.06 0.51 -3.70
CA CYS A 20 0.80 1.02 -2.37
C CYS A 20 0.93 2.54 -2.33
N ALA A 21 -0.13 3.24 -1.94
CA ALA A 21 -0.15 4.71 -1.87
C ALA A 21 0.72 5.30 -0.75
N SER A 22 1.30 4.47 0.13
CA SER A 22 2.13 4.91 1.27
C SER A 22 3.63 4.79 1.02
N CYS A 23 4.06 3.69 0.39
CA CYS A 23 5.47 3.40 0.15
C CYS A 23 5.85 3.39 -1.34
N ASP A 24 4.89 3.63 -2.24
CA ASP A 24 5.03 3.50 -3.70
C ASP A 24 5.50 2.11 -4.16
N GLY A 25 5.38 1.10 -3.30
CA GLY A 25 5.76 -0.28 -3.57
C GLY A 25 4.69 -1.05 -4.35
N GLU A 26 5.11 -2.12 -5.03
CA GLU A 26 4.21 -3.02 -5.74
C GLU A 26 3.33 -3.81 -4.75
N VAL A 27 2.06 -4.01 -5.12
CA VAL A 27 1.11 -4.87 -4.41
C VAL A 27 0.82 -6.06 -5.32
N TYR A 28 1.06 -7.26 -4.82
CA TYR A 28 0.88 -8.48 -5.57
C TYR A 28 -0.46 -9.15 -5.25
N GLU A 29 -0.94 -9.99 -6.16
CA GLU A 29 -2.13 -10.79 -5.93
C GLU A 29 -1.96 -11.70 -4.69
N GLY A 30 -2.86 -11.57 -3.72
CA GLY A 30 -2.83 -12.32 -2.46
C GLY A 30 -2.16 -11.58 -1.29
N ASP A 31 -1.61 -10.39 -1.50
CA ASP A 31 -1.08 -9.56 -0.42
C ASP A 31 -2.19 -9.00 0.48
N ASP A 32 -1.90 -8.91 1.78
CA ASP A 32 -2.76 -8.26 2.76
C ASP A 32 -2.70 -6.73 2.61
N VAL A 33 -3.82 -6.15 2.18
CA VAL A 33 -3.95 -4.72 1.91
C VAL A 33 -5.19 -4.12 2.56
N VAL A 34 -5.11 -2.82 2.81
CA VAL A 34 -6.21 -1.97 3.27
C VAL A 34 -6.62 -1.06 2.13
N LEU A 35 -7.91 -1.06 1.81
CA LEU A 35 -8.52 -0.09 0.91
C LEU A 35 -9.01 1.11 1.72
N THR A 36 -8.50 2.30 1.44
CA THR A 36 -8.92 3.54 2.09
C THR A 36 -10.28 3.98 1.58
N THR A 37 -10.96 4.86 2.32
CA THR A 37 -12.24 5.45 1.90
C THR A 37 -12.12 6.35 0.66
N GLU A 38 -10.90 6.77 0.32
CA GLU A 38 -10.58 7.59 -0.84
C GLU A 38 -10.26 6.74 -2.09
N GLY A 39 -10.18 5.41 -1.92
CA GLY A 39 -9.90 4.45 -2.99
C GLY A 39 -8.43 4.06 -3.13
N ASP A 40 -7.57 4.50 -2.20
CA ASP A 40 -6.16 4.13 -2.20
C ASP A 40 -5.95 2.73 -1.63
N ILE A 41 -5.03 1.99 -2.23
CA ILE A 41 -4.61 0.66 -1.76
C ILE A 41 -3.31 0.84 -1.00
N VAL A 42 -3.24 0.31 0.22
CA VAL A 42 -2.08 0.42 1.10
C VAL A 42 -1.80 -0.94 1.72
N HIS A 43 -0.55 -1.41 1.74
CA HIS A 43 -0.19 -2.63 2.46
C HIS A 43 -0.62 -2.53 3.94
N GLU A 44 -1.03 -3.64 4.54
CA GLU A 44 -1.46 -3.64 5.96
C GLU A 44 -0.38 -3.06 6.89
N GLU A 45 0.90 -3.40 6.66
CA GLU A 45 2.03 -2.85 7.41
C GLU A 45 2.23 -1.34 7.21
N CYS A 46 1.89 -0.84 6.02
CA CYS A 46 2.02 0.56 5.65
C CYS A 46 0.84 1.41 6.14
N PHE A 47 -0.27 0.78 6.53
CA PHE A 47 -1.48 1.47 6.96
C PHE A 47 -1.24 2.40 8.16
N ALA A 48 -0.42 1.98 9.13
CA ALA A 48 -0.13 2.80 10.31
C ALA A 48 0.62 4.10 9.95
N ALA A 49 1.55 4.05 9.00
CA ALA A 49 2.26 5.22 8.51
C ALA A 49 1.34 6.11 7.66
N PHE A 50 0.58 5.50 6.76
CA PHE A 50 -0.39 6.17 5.90
C PHE A 50 -1.46 6.92 6.73
N ALA A 51 -2.05 6.25 7.71
CA ALA A 51 -3.04 6.84 8.59
C ALA A 51 -2.46 8.00 9.40
N ARG A 52 -1.22 7.88 9.89
CA ARG A 52 -0.56 8.98 10.59
C ARG A 52 -0.34 10.20 9.72
N ASP A 53 0.00 10.02 8.44
CA ASP A 53 0.21 11.15 7.52
C ASP A 53 -1.13 11.75 7.07
N THR A 54 -2.08 10.91 6.67
CA THR A 54 -3.44 11.31 6.24
C THR A 54 -4.17 12.05 7.35
N TYR A 55 -4.20 11.47 8.55
CA TYR A 55 -4.84 12.07 9.71
C TYR A 55 -3.92 13.01 10.47
N ARG A 56 -2.73 13.34 9.95
CA ARG A 56 -1.78 14.25 10.62
C ARG A 56 -2.43 15.57 10.99
N SER A 57 -3.27 16.08 10.08
CA SER A 57 -4.03 17.32 10.25
C SER A 57 -5.05 17.30 11.40
N VAL A 58 -5.47 16.10 11.82
CA VAL A 58 -6.46 15.85 12.88
C VAL A 58 -5.91 14.95 13.99
N SER A 59 -4.60 14.72 14.03
CA SER A 59 -3.92 13.91 15.03
C SER A 59 -2.99 14.79 15.86
N GLY A 60 -3.00 14.62 17.18
CA GLY A 60 -2.18 15.41 18.09
C GLY A 60 -2.43 15.02 19.55
N THR A 61 -1.92 15.81 20.48
CA THR A 61 -2.15 15.54 21.90
C THR A 61 -3.53 16.03 22.27
N ILE A 62 -4.38 15.14 22.82
CA ILE A 62 -5.68 15.56 23.34
C ILE A 62 -5.49 16.14 24.73
N ASP A 63 -5.97 17.37 24.95
CA ASP A 63 -6.03 17.96 26.27
C ASP A 63 -7.15 17.32 27.11
N ALA A 64 -7.21 17.65 28.41
CA ALA A 64 -8.25 17.14 29.30
C ALA A 64 -9.68 17.60 28.90
N ASN A 65 -9.81 18.56 27.98
CA ASN A 65 -11.09 19.08 27.48
C ASN A 65 -11.49 18.46 26.12
N GLY A 66 -10.73 17.48 25.62
CA GLY A 66 -11.02 16.82 24.36
C GLY A 66 -10.58 17.60 23.12
N ARG A 67 -9.73 18.62 23.26
CA ARG A 67 -9.19 19.41 22.15
C ARG A 67 -7.80 18.91 21.75
N ILE A 68 -7.56 18.84 20.45
CA ILE A 68 -6.25 18.52 19.90
C ILE A 68 -5.39 19.79 19.92
N ILE A 69 -4.20 19.71 20.52
CA ILE A 69 -3.21 20.80 20.64
C ILE A 69 -1.89 20.49 19.92
#